data_AF-A0A939R9M1-F1
#
_entry.id   AF-A0A939R9M1-F1
#
_cell.length_a   1.000
_cell.length_b   1.000
_cell.length_c   1.000
_cell.angle_alpha   90.00
_cell.angle_beta   90.00
_cell.angle_gamma   90.00
#
_symmetry.space_group_name_H-M   'P 1'
#
loop_
_entity.id
_entity.type
_entity.pdbx_description
1 polymer ?
#
loop_
_entity_poly.entity_id
_entity_poly.type
_entity_poly.pdbx_seq_one_letter_code
_entity_poly.pdbx_strand_id
1 'polypeptide(L)'
;MERIGVMGGTFNPVHLSHIMVASRAYDMLNLDKVLFMPSKQPTYKKMDCIASEEDRCAMIERAIKPYSFFELSDFELRREGPTYSSDTFSLLKKENPDTKYYFIIGGDSLDYFEDWHLPDIILQNCTLVVAPRATELKERVSAEEFTECDYAVTADRIRKKFTCELNGQVFTPEIVFLSSPLVSISSSDIRNYLECGISVNGLLAKDVIDYIQEKGLYENKIFVKIRDDMKALMKPKRYTHIMNVASMCFKLAKLHGYDPVKAYTAGLLHDCAKHLNDEEILNECDKLGIRYDEVERRQASNLLHSKVGAVWAKEKYGIADEDIISAINYHTTGKPEMSILEKIVYMSDVIEPGRQIDYKPSLDVIRSIATYDLDLACAHVLNNVVPYILSAYKDNVCMTTVETYEYYKKFLNK
;
A
#
# COMPACT_ATOMS: atom_id res chain seq x y z
N MET A 1 -17.33 -38.36 -7.22
CA MET A 1 -17.05 -37.10 -7.94
C MET A 1 -16.19 -36.28 -7.01
N GLU A 2 -14.93 -36.08 -7.38
CA GLU A 2 -13.99 -35.27 -6.59
C GLU A 2 -14.39 -33.78 -6.70
N ARG A 3 -14.17 -33.00 -5.65
CA ARG A 3 -14.51 -31.58 -5.54
C ARG A 3 -13.25 -30.78 -5.33
N ILE A 4 -12.77 -30.14 -6.40
CA ILE A 4 -11.49 -29.43 -6.38
C ILE A 4 -11.72 -27.93 -6.47
N GLY A 5 -11.18 -27.18 -5.50
CA GLY A 5 -11.05 -25.73 -5.60
C GLY A 5 -9.84 -25.35 -6.45
N VAL A 6 -9.95 -24.30 -7.25
CA VAL A 6 -8.84 -23.70 -7.99
C VAL A 6 -8.79 -22.23 -7.62
N MET A 7 -7.72 -21.81 -6.97
CA MET A 7 -7.40 -20.41 -6.73
C MET A 7 -6.32 -19.99 -7.71
N GLY A 8 -6.74 -19.31 -8.79
CA GLY A 8 -5.85 -18.74 -9.79
C GLY A 8 -5.35 -17.35 -9.37
N GLY A 9 -4.10 -17.02 -9.70
CA GLY A 9 -3.60 -15.68 -9.44
C GLY A 9 -2.11 -15.51 -9.76
N THR A 10 -1.63 -14.26 -9.79
CA THR A 10 -0.19 -14.03 -9.98
C THR A 10 0.62 -14.45 -8.75
N PHE A 11 0.07 -14.27 -7.53
CA PHE A 11 0.74 -14.55 -6.25
C PHE A 11 2.12 -13.87 -6.12
N ASN A 12 2.14 -12.54 -6.15
CA ASN A 12 3.37 -11.74 -6.17
C ASN A 12 3.43 -10.72 -5.02
N PRO A 13 3.61 -11.16 -3.76
CA PRO A 13 3.68 -12.56 -3.30
C PRO A 13 2.30 -13.15 -2.92
N VAL A 14 2.24 -14.46 -2.66
CA VAL A 14 1.11 -15.07 -1.94
C VAL A 14 1.05 -14.49 -0.51
N HIS A 15 -0.15 -14.28 0.04
CA HIS A 15 -0.35 -13.68 1.36
C HIS A 15 -1.48 -14.33 2.14
N LEU A 16 -1.57 -14.02 3.44
CA LEU A 16 -2.48 -14.70 4.36
C LEU A 16 -3.96 -14.55 4.00
N SER A 17 -4.37 -13.49 3.30
CA SER A 17 -5.75 -13.42 2.82
C SER A 17 -6.08 -14.45 1.72
N HIS A 18 -5.10 -14.85 0.88
CA HIS A 18 -5.30 -15.96 -0.06
C HIS A 18 -5.53 -17.27 0.69
N ILE A 19 -4.70 -17.53 1.70
CA ILE A 19 -4.80 -18.71 2.57
C ILE A 19 -6.16 -18.76 3.27
N MET A 20 -6.60 -17.64 3.83
CA MET A 20 -7.89 -17.54 4.50
C MET A 20 -9.07 -17.81 3.56
N VAL A 21 -9.06 -17.20 2.37
CA VAL A 21 -10.12 -17.40 1.36
C VAL A 21 -10.14 -18.85 0.86
N ALA A 22 -8.99 -19.42 0.54
CA ALA A 22 -8.89 -20.82 0.09
C ALA A 22 -9.36 -21.79 1.18
N SER A 23 -8.97 -21.56 2.44
CA SER A 23 -9.36 -22.41 3.57
C SER A 23 -10.86 -22.35 3.81
N ARG A 24 -11.44 -21.15 3.69
CA ARG A 24 -12.88 -20.98 3.86
C ARG A 24 -13.67 -21.64 2.73
N ALA A 25 -13.17 -21.58 1.50
CA ALA A 25 -13.77 -22.29 0.37
C ALA A 25 -13.72 -23.81 0.55
N TYR A 26 -12.58 -24.33 1.03
CA TYR A 26 -12.40 -25.73 1.37
C TYR A 26 -13.46 -26.22 2.38
N ASP A 27 -13.58 -25.54 3.53
CA ASP A 27 -14.53 -25.93 4.58
C ASP A 27 -16.00 -25.77 4.13
N MET A 28 -16.35 -24.62 3.58
CA MET A 28 -17.74 -24.27 3.26
C MET A 28 -18.31 -25.15 2.15
N LEU A 29 -17.48 -25.53 1.18
CA LEU A 29 -17.92 -26.30 0.01
C LEU A 29 -17.60 -27.79 0.13
N ASN A 30 -17.03 -28.25 1.25
CA ASN A 30 -16.56 -29.63 1.44
C ASN A 30 -15.70 -30.09 0.25
N LEU A 31 -14.67 -29.29 -0.06
CA LEU A 31 -13.73 -29.62 -1.13
C LEU A 31 -12.80 -30.74 -0.65
N ASP A 32 -12.33 -31.57 -1.57
CA ASP A 32 -11.31 -32.58 -1.28
C ASP A 32 -9.92 -31.92 -1.19
N LYS A 33 -9.68 -30.87 -2.00
CA LYS A 33 -8.48 -30.04 -1.97
C LYS A 33 -8.66 -28.70 -2.68
N VAL A 34 -7.72 -27.77 -2.47
CA VAL A 34 -7.62 -26.51 -3.22
C VAL A 34 -6.25 -26.40 -3.90
N LEU A 35 -6.28 -26.21 -5.21
CA LEU A 35 -5.12 -25.96 -6.04
C LEU A 35 -4.80 -24.46 -6.05
N PHE A 36 -3.59 -24.10 -5.63
CA PHE A 36 -3.02 -22.77 -5.86
C PHE A 36 -2.34 -22.78 -7.22
N MET A 37 -2.89 -22.04 -8.18
CA MET A 37 -2.47 -22.10 -9.58
C MET A 37 -1.87 -20.76 -10.00
N PRO A 38 -0.54 -20.58 -9.88
CA PRO A 38 0.12 -19.37 -10.36
C PRO A 38 -0.11 -19.20 -11.86
N SER A 39 -0.63 -18.04 -12.25
CA SER A 39 -0.83 -17.71 -13.64
C SER A 39 0.52 -17.50 -14.33
N LYS A 40 0.57 -17.84 -15.62
CA LYS A 40 1.61 -17.32 -16.52
C LYS A 40 1.38 -15.81 -16.68
N GLN A 41 2.45 -15.03 -16.83
CA GLN A 41 2.41 -13.57 -16.65
C GLN A 41 1.21 -12.90 -17.37
N PRO A 42 0.43 -12.03 -16.70
CA PRO A 42 -0.58 -11.23 -17.39
C PRO A 42 0.12 -10.23 -18.31
N THR A 43 -0.25 -10.19 -19.59
CA THR A 43 0.35 -9.35 -20.65
C THR A 43 0.29 -7.83 -20.37
N TYR A 44 -0.43 -7.40 -19.33
CA TYR A 44 -0.70 -6.01 -18.97
C TYR A 44 0.10 -5.48 -17.75
N LYS A 45 0.93 -6.28 -17.06
CA LYS A 45 1.75 -5.82 -15.92
C LYS A 45 3.21 -5.61 -16.33
N LYS A 46 3.85 -4.50 -15.89
CA LYS A 46 5.28 -4.23 -16.10
C LYS A 46 6.13 -5.36 -15.49
N MET A 47 7.03 -5.96 -16.29
CA MET A 47 7.82 -7.14 -15.92
C MET A 47 8.74 -6.90 -14.71
N ASP A 48 9.26 -5.68 -14.54
CA ASP A 48 10.25 -5.36 -13.49
C ASP A 48 9.72 -5.50 -12.06
N CYS A 49 8.40 -5.66 -11.89
CA CYS A 49 7.75 -5.74 -10.58
C CYS A 49 7.31 -7.16 -10.19
N ILE A 50 7.57 -8.18 -11.02
CA ILE A 50 7.08 -9.55 -10.81
C ILE A 50 8.25 -10.49 -10.49
N ALA A 51 8.16 -11.19 -9.35
CA ALA A 51 9.11 -12.24 -9.02
C ALA A 51 9.06 -13.38 -10.04
N SER A 52 10.18 -14.10 -10.21
CA SER A 52 10.28 -15.22 -11.16
C SER A 52 9.19 -16.28 -10.94
N GLU A 53 8.90 -17.11 -11.94
CA GLU A 53 7.92 -18.20 -11.78
C GLU A 53 8.35 -19.13 -10.65
N GLU A 54 9.64 -19.42 -10.58
CA GLU A 54 10.29 -20.23 -9.55
C GLU A 54 10.11 -19.61 -8.16
N ASP A 55 10.35 -18.31 -8.00
CA ASP A 55 10.18 -17.62 -6.72
C ASP A 55 8.72 -17.59 -6.27
N ARG A 56 7.77 -17.39 -7.20
CA ARG A 56 6.33 -17.39 -6.87
C ARG A 56 5.88 -18.77 -6.43
N CYS A 57 6.27 -19.83 -7.13
CA CYS A 57 6.03 -21.21 -6.73
C CYS A 57 6.64 -21.51 -5.35
N ALA A 58 7.90 -21.13 -5.15
CA ALA A 58 8.61 -21.31 -3.89
C ALA A 58 7.91 -20.60 -2.70
N MET A 59 7.36 -19.40 -2.92
CA MET A 59 6.57 -18.71 -1.91
C MET A 59 5.22 -19.38 -1.65
N ILE A 60 4.53 -19.86 -2.70
CA ILE A 60 3.27 -20.61 -2.56
C ILE A 60 3.48 -21.87 -1.75
N GLU A 61 4.45 -22.72 -2.12
CA GLU A 61 4.76 -23.96 -1.41
C GLU A 61 4.99 -23.73 0.09
N ARG A 62 5.78 -22.70 0.43
CA ARG A 62 6.03 -22.31 1.82
C ARG A 62 4.77 -21.86 2.54
N ALA A 63 3.93 -21.06 1.88
CA ALA A 63 2.69 -20.58 2.46
C ALA A 63 1.67 -21.69 2.72
N ILE A 64 1.60 -22.69 1.83
CA ILE A 64 0.58 -23.75 1.90
C ILE A 64 1.04 -24.99 2.65
N LYS A 65 2.35 -25.17 2.88
CA LYS A 65 2.94 -26.33 3.57
C LYS A 65 2.22 -26.75 4.87
N PRO A 66 1.72 -25.84 5.73
CA PRO A 66 1.00 -26.23 6.95
C PRO A 66 -0.38 -26.87 6.71
N TYR A 67 -0.92 -26.79 5.49
CA TYR A 67 -2.28 -27.18 5.15
C TYR A 67 -2.29 -28.38 4.19
N SER A 68 -2.61 -29.57 4.71
CA SER A 68 -2.55 -30.82 3.93
C SER A 68 -3.52 -30.91 2.75
N PHE A 69 -4.52 -30.02 2.72
CA PHE A 69 -5.55 -29.93 1.68
C PHE A 69 -5.27 -28.86 0.62
N PHE A 70 -4.10 -28.21 0.70
CA PHE A 70 -3.64 -27.29 -0.34
C PHE A 70 -2.52 -27.91 -1.18
N GLU A 71 -2.56 -27.66 -2.47
CA GLU A 71 -1.58 -28.17 -3.43
C GLU A 71 -1.17 -27.06 -4.41
N LEU A 72 0.12 -26.94 -4.71
CA LEU A 72 0.60 -26.07 -5.79
C LEU A 72 0.31 -26.76 -7.13
N SER A 73 -0.27 -26.04 -8.08
CA SER A 73 -0.49 -26.52 -9.45
C SER A 73 0.25 -25.65 -10.46
N ASP A 74 1.29 -26.20 -11.10
CA ASP A 74 2.05 -25.56 -12.18
C ASP A 74 1.35 -25.62 -13.55
N PHE A 75 0.07 -26.00 -13.59
CA PHE A 75 -0.68 -26.31 -14.80
C PHE A 75 -0.64 -25.19 -15.84
N GLU A 76 -0.84 -23.95 -15.42
CA GLU A 76 -0.74 -22.79 -16.32
C GLU A 76 0.70 -22.46 -16.71
N LEU A 77 1.67 -22.64 -15.81
CA LEU A 77 3.07 -22.30 -16.08
C LEU A 77 3.68 -23.17 -17.19
N ARG A 78 3.28 -24.46 -17.25
CA ARG A 78 3.74 -25.42 -18.28
C ARG A 78 3.19 -25.15 -19.69
N ARG A 79 2.16 -24.31 -19.84
CA ARG A 79 1.55 -24.01 -21.13
C ARG A 79 2.31 -22.93 -21.88
N GLU A 80 2.43 -23.03 -23.20
CA GLU A 80 2.99 -21.95 -24.03
C GLU A 80 1.94 -20.87 -24.32
N GLY A 81 2.40 -19.64 -24.54
CA GLY A 81 1.54 -18.49 -24.85
C GLY A 81 0.77 -17.92 -23.64
N PRO A 82 -0.17 -17.00 -23.88
CA PRO A 82 -1.04 -16.48 -22.82
C PRO A 82 -1.94 -17.59 -22.27
N THR A 83 -2.18 -17.57 -20.95
CA THR A 83 -3.11 -18.50 -20.30
C THR A 83 -4.44 -17.80 -20.02
N TYR A 84 -5.53 -18.41 -20.48
CA TYR A 84 -6.90 -17.99 -20.18
C TYR A 84 -7.59 -19.02 -19.30
N SER A 85 -8.36 -18.55 -18.32
CA SER A 85 -9.11 -19.42 -17.40
C SER A 85 -10.09 -20.34 -18.14
N SER A 86 -10.68 -19.89 -19.26
CA SER A 86 -11.56 -20.72 -20.12
C SER A 86 -10.84 -21.95 -20.66
N ASP A 87 -9.62 -21.78 -21.18
CA ASP A 87 -8.79 -22.91 -21.61
C ASP A 87 -8.40 -23.79 -20.43
N THR A 88 -8.01 -23.18 -19.30
CA THR A 88 -7.61 -23.91 -18.08
C THR A 88 -8.72 -24.83 -17.61
N PHE A 89 -9.95 -24.34 -17.42
CA PHE A 89 -11.06 -25.17 -16.97
C PHE A 89 -11.54 -26.17 -18.02
N SER A 90 -11.48 -25.84 -19.31
CA SER A 90 -11.79 -26.79 -20.39
C SER A 90 -10.82 -27.98 -20.39
N LEU A 91 -9.52 -27.71 -20.24
CA LEU A 91 -8.49 -28.75 -20.20
C LEU A 91 -8.58 -29.58 -18.92
N LEU A 92 -8.74 -28.95 -17.75
CA LEU A 92 -8.94 -29.65 -16.48
C LEU A 92 -10.15 -30.59 -16.53
N LYS A 93 -11.28 -30.12 -17.09
CA LYS A 93 -12.49 -30.93 -17.23
C LYS A 93 -12.33 -32.06 -18.24
N LYS A 94 -11.56 -31.84 -19.31
CA LYS A 94 -11.21 -32.88 -20.29
C LYS A 94 -10.31 -33.96 -19.69
N GLU A 95 -9.33 -33.58 -18.87
CA GLU A 95 -8.41 -34.51 -18.19
C GLU A 95 -9.10 -35.28 -17.06
N ASN A 96 -10.02 -34.63 -16.34
CA ASN A 96 -10.75 -35.24 -15.22
C ASN A 96 -12.28 -34.99 -15.35
N PRO A 97 -12.98 -35.75 -16.21
CA PRO A 97 -14.41 -35.56 -16.46
C PRO A 97 -15.30 -35.74 -15.22
N ASP A 98 -14.89 -36.61 -14.29
CA ASP A 98 -15.61 -36.93 -13.05
C ASP A 98 -15.26 -36.01 -11.86
N THR A 99 -14.61 -34.88 -12.13
CA THR A 99 -14.27 -33.86 -11.13
C THR A 99 -15.17 -32.64 -11.27
N LYS A 100 -15.68 -32.13 -10.14
CA LYS A 100 -16.39 -30.84 -10.05
C LYS A 100 -15.41 -29.78 -9.59
N TYR A 101 -15.16 -28.79 -10.45
CA TYR A 101 -14.23 -27.70 -10.18
C TYR A 101 -14.96 -26.48 -9.62
N TYR A 102 -14.30 -25.79 -8.68
CA TYR A 102 -14.75 -24.57 -8.05
C TYR A 102 -13.70 -23.48 -8.27
N PHE A 103 -14.03 -22.46 -9.06
CA PHE A 103 -13.09 -21.38 -9.36
C PHE A 103 -13.21 -20.26 -8.33
N ILE A 104 -12.20 -20.10 -7.49
CA ILE A 104 -12.19 -19.13 -6.38
C ILE A 104 -11.61 -17.81 -6.87
N ILE A 105 -12.44 -16.76 -6.88
CA ILE A 105 -12.07 -15.40 -7.28
C ILE A 105 -12.42 -14.36 -6.21
N GLY A 106 -11.80 -13.19 -6.26
CA GLY A 106 -12.19 -12.04 -5.44
C GLY A 106 -13.44 -11.35 -6.02
N GLY A 107 -14.21 -10.68 -5.16
CA GLY A 107 -15.40 -9.91 -5.55
C GLY A 107 -15.12 -8.87 -6.63
N ASP A 108 -13.96 -8.21 -6.57
CA ASP A 108 -13.50 -7.26 -7.58
C ASP A 108 -13.43 -7.87 -8.99
N SER A 109 -13.11 -9.17 -9.10
CA SER A 109 -13.04 -9.87 -10.39
C SER A 109 -14.41 -10.17 -10.98
N LEU A 110 -15.47 -10.19 -10.18
CA LEU A 110 -16.83 -10.49 -10.64
C LEU A 110 -17.38 -9.36 -11.51
N ASP A 111 -17.08 -8.11 -11.18
CA ASP A 111 -17.64 -6.92 -11.84
C ASP A 111 -17.32 -6.83 -13.33
N TYR A 112 -16.11 -7.27 -13.71
CA TYR A 112 -15.63 -7.32 -15.09
C TYR A 112 -15.49 -8.76 -15.61
N PHE A 113 -16.09 -9.75 -14.95
CA PHE A 113 -16.00 -11.16 -15.37
C PHE A 113 -16.53 -11.39 -16.79
N GLU A 114 -17.54 -10.61 -17.21
CA GLU A 114 -18.10 -10.71 -18.57
C GLU A 114 -17.13 -10.32 -19.68
N ASP A 115 -16.05 -9.59 -19.34
CA ASP A 115 -15.02 -9.17 -20.28
C ASP A 115 -13.87 -10.20 -20.41
N TRP A 116 -13.91 -11.28 -19.62
CA TRP A 116 -12.89 -12.32 -19.66
C TRP A 116 -12.97 -13.12 -20.97
N HIS A 117 -11.89 -13.79 -21.34
CA HIS A 117 -11.86 -14.63 -22.53
C HIS A 117 -12.82 -15.83 -22.39
N LEU A 118 -13.89 -15.85 -23.18
CA LEU A 118 -14.91 -16.91 -23.22
C LEU A 118 -15.50 -17.23 -21.83
N PRO A 119 -16.23 -16.28 -21.21
CA PRO A 119 -16.70 -16.42 -19.83
C PRO A 119 -17.78 -17.50 -19.70
N ASP A 120 -18.56 -17.74 -20.75
CA ASP A 120 -19.52 -18.84 -20.87
C ASP A 120 -18.83 -20.21 -20.72
N ILE A 121 -17.67 -20.40 -21.34
CA ILE A 121 -16.87 -21.64 -21.23
C ILE A 121 -16.38 -21.84 -19.80
N ILE A 122 -15.97 -20.77 -19.10
CA ILE A 122 -15.58 -20.86 -17.69
C ILE A 122 -16.77 -21.35 -16.86
N LEU A 123 -17.92 -20.70 -17.00
CA LEU A 123 -19.14 -20.98 -16.23
C LEU A 123 -19.67 -22.40 -16.48
N GLN A 124 -19.52 -22.93 -17.70
CA GLN A 124 -19.92 -24.31 -18.04
C GLN A 124 -19.01 -25.37 -17.42
N ASN A 125 -17.73 -25.06 -17.18
CA ASN A 125 -16.73 -26.03 -16.72
C ASN A 125 -16.44 -25.96 -15.21
N CYS A 126 -16.91 -24.94 -14.49
CA CYS A 126 -16.74 -24.82 -13.04
C CYS A 126 -17.88 -24.06 -12.35
N THR A 127 -18.02 -24.28 -11.05
CA THR A 127 -18.80 -23.40 -10.17
C THR A 127 -17.95 -22.18 -9.81
N LEU A 128 -18.47 -20.96 -10.03
CA LEU A 128 -17.75 -19.74 -9.65
C LEU A 128 -17.94 -19.45 -8.15
N VAL A 129 -16.85 -19.25 -7.41
CA VAL A 129 -16.86 -18.98 -5.97
C VAL A 129 -16.28 -17.59 -5.73
N VAL A 130 -17.11 -16.68 -5.20
CA VAL A 130 -16.79 -15.26 -5.08
C VAL A 130 -16.52 -14.90 -3.62
N ALA A 131 -15.30 -14.46 -3.32
CA ALA A 131 -14.89 -14.03 -1.98
C ALA A 131 -15.02 -12.50 -1.81
N PRO A 132 -15.69 -12.01 -0.75
CA PRO A 132 -15.92 -10.58 -0.55
C PRO A 132 -14.61 -9.82 -0.24
N ARG A 133 -14.50 -8.55 -0.67
CA ARG A 133 -13.33 -7.70 -0.41
C ARG A 133 -13.70 -6.33 0.17
N ALA A 134 -12.86 -5.84 1.07
CA ALA A 134 -13.05 -4.54 1.75
C ALA A 134 -12.71 -3.30 0.89
N THR A 135 -12.18 -3.47 -0.32
CA THR A 135 -11.75 -2.36 -1.20
C THR A 135 -12.88 -1.41 -1.61
N GLU A 136 -14.13 -1.77 -1.29
CA GLU A 136 -15.35 -1.05 -1.63
C GLU A 136 -15.84 -0.07 -0.54
N LEU A 137 -15.17 0.00 0.62
CA LEU A 137 -15.54 0.93 1.70
C LEU A 137 -15.19 2.41 1.41
N LYS A 138 -14.67 2.75 0.22
CA LYS A 138 -14.12 4.09 -0.05
C LYS A 138 -14.99 5.06 -0.85
N GLU A 139 -16.14 4.67 -1.40
CA GLU A 139 -16.99 5.66 -2.09
C GLU A 139 -18.49 5.61 -1.83
N ARG A 140 -19.04 4.56 -1.22
CA ARG A 140 -20.48 4.53 -0.94
C ARG A 140 -20.75 3.81 0.38
N VAL A 141 -21.38 4.58 1.28
CA VAL A 141 -22.13 4.13 2.46
C VAL A 141 -21.31 3.71 3.69
N SER A 142 -21.84 4.01 4.88
CA SER A 142 -21.32 3.56 6.17
C SER A 142 -21.07 2.06 6.16
N ALA A 143 -20.06 1.60 6.93
CA ALA A 143 -19.66 0.20 7.06
C ALA A 143 -20.79 -0.75 7.55
N GLU A 144 -21.98 -0.22 7.83
CA GLU A 144 -23.19 -0.94 8.24
C GLU A 144 -24.12 -1.30 7.06
N GLU A 145 -23.92 -0.75 5.85
CA GLU A 145 -24.85 -0.95 4.71
C GLU A 145 -24.25 -1.71 3.51
N PHE A 146 -22.98 -2.11 3.56
CA PHE A 146 -22.40 -2.98 2.52
C PHE A 146 -22.83 -4.43 2.77
N THR A 147 -23.94 -4.81 2.14
CA THR A 147 -24.51 -6.17 2.25
C THR A 147 -24.13 -7.02 1.04
N GLU A 148 -24.30 -8.33 1.19
CA GLU A 148 -24.31 -9.38 0.15
C GLU A 148 -25.07 -9.01 -1.16
N CYS A 149 -25.83 -7.91 -1.15
CA CYS A 149 -26.72 -7.41 -2.20
C CYS A 149 -26.02 -6.90 -3.47
N ASP A 150 -24.87 -6.20 -3.39
CA ASP A 150 -24.27 -5.59 -4.59
C ASP A 150 -23.70 -6.64 -5.55
N TYR A 151 -22.95 -7.61 -5.03
CA TYR A 151 -22.50 -8.74 -5.85
C TYR A 151 -23.64 -9.68 -6.26
N ALA A 152 -24.72 -9.77 -5.46
CA ALA A 152 -25.89 -10.57 -5.83
C ALA A 152 -26.55 -10.05 -7.11
N VAL A 153 -26.65 -8.73 -7.29
CA VAL A 153 -27.17 -8.13 -8.53
C VAL A 153 -26.28 -8.49 -9.72
N THR A 154 -24.96 -8.36 -9.58
CA THR A 154 -24.01 -8.74 -10.65
C THR A 154 -24.09 -10.23 -10.96
N ALA A 155 -24.13 -11.10 -9.95
CA ALA A 155 -24.26 -12.53 -10.15
C ALA A 155 -25.59 -12.92 -10.82
N ASP A 156 -26.71 -12.29 -10.44
CA ASP A 156 -28.01 -12.53 -11.09
C ASP A 156 -28.02 -12.08 -12.55
N ARG A 157 -27.36 -10.96 -12.86
CA ARG A 157 -27.14 -10.53 -14.25
C ARG A 157 -26.35 -11.58 -15.03
N ILE A 158 -25.24 -12.06 -14.48
CA ILE A 158 -24.40 -13.10 -15.12
C ILE A 158 -25.20 -14.39 -15.30
N ARG A 159 -25.91 -14.88 -14.27
CA ARG A 159 -26.76 -16.08 -14.35
C ARG A 159 -27.77 -15.97 -15.49
N LYS A 160 -28.51 -14.85 -15.56
CA LYS A 160 -29.52 -14.61 -16.60
C LYS A 160 -28.89 -14.57 -17.99
N LYS A 161 -27.77 -13.86 -18.15
CA LYS A 161 -27.09 -13.67 -19.44
C LYS A 161 -26.55 -14.99 -20.02
N PHE A 162 -26.02 -15.86 -19.17
CA PHE A 162 -25.36 -17.11 -19.60
C PHE A 162 -26.20 -18.37 -19.39
N THR A 163 -27.48 -18.23 -19.03
CA THR A 163 -28.43 -19.35 -19.06
C THR A 163 -28.71 -19.72 -20.52
N CYS A 164 -28.53 -20.99 -20.87
CA CYS A 164 -28.71 -21.48 -22.23
C CYS A 164 -29.18 -22.94 -22.25
N GLU A 165 -29.56 -23.45 -23.43
CA GLU A 165 -29.81 -24.88 -23.60
C GLU A 165 -28.52 -25.61 -23.98
N LEU A 166 -28.17 -26.63 -23.21
CA LEU A 166 -26.97 -27.45 -23.40
C LEU A 166 -27.39 -28.92 -23.35
N ASN A 167 -27.13 -29.69 -24.41
CA ASN A 167 -27.50 -31.12 -24.51
C ASN A 167 -28.99 -31.40 -24.22
N GLY A 168 -29.89 -30.51 -24.65
CA GLY A 168 -31.33 -30.65 -24.43
C GLY A 168 -31.81 -30.33 -23.01
N GLN A 169 -30.96 -29.73 -22.17
CA GLN A 169 -31.29 -29.30 -20.81
C GLN A 169 -30.94 -27.83 -20.61
N VAL A 170 -31.72 -27.13 -19.79
CA VAL A 170 -31.40 -25.74 -19.42
C VAL A 170 -30.20 -25.76 -18.47
N PHE A 171 -29.11 -25.12 -18.90
CA PHE A 171 -27.93 -24.85 -18.11
C PHE A 171 -28.03 -23.45 -17.51
N THR A 172 -27.86 -23.34 -16.19
CA THR A 172 -27.74 -22.07 -15.47
C THR A 172 -26.42 -22.06 -14.72
N PRO A 173 -25.59 -21.01 -14.84
CA PRO A 173 -24.33 -20.92 -14.11
C PRO A 173 -24.49 -21.00 -12.59
N GLU A 174 -23.67 -21.82 -11.94
CA GLU A 174 -23.57 -21.86 -10.48
C GLU A 174 -22.56 -20.80 -10.02
N ILE A 175 -23.04 -19.81 -9.24
CA ILE A 175 -22.22 -18.79 -8.60
C ILE A 175 -22.51 -18.84 -7.09
N VAL A 176 -21.48 -18.98 -6.27
CA VAL A 176 -21.56 -19.11 -4.81
C VAL A 176 -20.78 -17.99 -4.15
N PHE A 177 -21.38 -17.31 -3.18
CA PHE A 177 -20.69 -16.31 -2.37
C PHE A 177 -20.06 -16.95 -1.14
N LEU A 178 -18.79 -16.66 -0.91
CA LEU A 178 -18.06 -17.18 0.23
C LEU A 178 -18.33 -16.30 1.46
N SER A 179 -18.80 -16.92 2.54
CA SER A 179 -18.89 -16.24 3.83
C SER A 179 -17.49 -16.18 4.47
N SER A 180 -16.70 -15.15 4.15
CA SER A 180 -15.36 -14.93 4.72
C SER A 180 -15.22 -13.52 5.31
N PRO A 181 -14.34 -13.30 6.31
CA PRO A 181 -14.04 -11.96 6.79
C PRO A 181 -13.59 -11.03 5.66
N LEU A 182 -14.01 -9.77 5.71
CA LEU A 182 -13.53 -8.74 4.79
C LEU A 182 -12.06 -8.45 5.09
N VAL A 183 -11.18 -8.74 4.12
CA VAL A 183 -9.73 -8.49 4.28
C VAL A 183 -9.23 -7.55 3.18
N SER A 184 -8.59 -6.46 3.59
CA SER A 184 -8.05 -5.40 2.72
C SER A 184 -6.54 -5.56 2.44
N ILE A 185 -6.06 -6.80 2.32
CA ILE A 185 -4.65 -7.08 2.00
C ILE A 185 -4.53 -7.31 0.49
N SER A 186 -3.63 -6.55 -0.15
CA SER A 186 -3.25 -6.74 -1.55
C SER A 186 -1.76 -7.06 -1.67
N SER A 187 -1.37 -7.85 -2.68
CA SER A 187 0.04 -8.11 -2.93
C SER A 187 0.79 -6.84 -3.33
N SER A 188 0.11 -5.87 -3.97
CA SER A 188 0.70 -4.56 -4.28
C SER A 188 1.05 -3.77 -3.02
N ASP A 189 0.17 -3.74 -2.03
CA ASP A 189 0.48 -3.11 -0.74
C ASP A 189 1.65 -3.80 -0.04
N ILE A 190 1.67 -5.14 -0.05
CA ILE A 190 2.77 -5.91 0.53
C ILE A 190 4.11 -5.56 -0.13
N ARG A 191 4.14 -5.44 -1.46
CA ARG A 191 5.34 -5.00 -2.17
C ARG A 191 5.75 -3.59 -1.74
N ASN A 192 4.81 -2.65 -1.61
CA ASN A 192 5.12 -1.30 -1.12
C ASN A 192 5.69 -1.32 0.32
N TYR A 193 5.14 -2.15 1.21
CA TYR A 193 5.68 -2.33 2.58
C TYR A 193 7.12 -2.88 2.54
N LEU A 194 7.35 -3.95 1.78
CA LEU A 194 8.66 -4.58 1.63
C LEU A 194 9.68 -3.62 1.03
N GLU A 195 9.30 -2.90 -0.01
CA GLU A 195 10.11 -1.88 -0.67
C GLU A 195 10.58 -0.83 0.36
N CYS A 196 9.63 -0.32 1.16
CA CYS A 196 9.86 0.64 2.22
C CYS A 196 10.52 0.04 3.48
N GLY A 197 10.86 -1.25 3.51
CA GLY A 197 11.41 -1.92 4.69
C GLY A 197 10.49 -1.90 5.91
N ILE A 198 9.17 -1.73 5.68
CA ILE A 198 8.14 -1.79 6.72
C ILE A 198 7.77 -3.26 6.94
N SER A 199 7.62 -3.66 8.21
CA SER A 199 7.29 -5.03 8.56
C SER A 199 5.98 -5.50 7.94
N VAL A 200 6.00 -6.70 7.36
CA VAL A 200 4.83 -7.42 6.82
C VAL A 200 4.39 -8.59 7.69
N ASN A 201 4.84 -8.61 8.96
CA ASN A 201 4.41 -9.60 9.94
C ASN A 201 2.88 -9.57 10.09
N GLY A 202 2.25 -10.74 10.03
CA GLY A 202 0.78 -10.85 10.06
C GLY A 202 0.10 -10.58 8.71
N LEU A 203 0.86 -10.25 7.64
CA LEU A 203 0.35 -10.19 6.26
C LEU A 203 0.79 -11.41 5.44
N LEU A 204 1.97 -11.94 5.74
CA LEU A 204 2.59 -13.10 5.10
C LEU A 204 2.84 -14.22 6.11
N ALA A 205 2.90 -15.46 5.63
CA ALA A 205 3.42 -16.57 6.42
C ALA A 205 4.92 -16.35 6.72
N LYS A 206 5.38 -16.75 7.91
CA LYS A 206 6.77 -16.52 8.35
C LYS A 206 7.79 -17.06 7.34
N ASP A 207 7.61 -18.31 6.88
CA ASP A 207 8.52 -18.94 5.91
C ASP A 207 8.59 -18.19 4.58
N VAL A 208 7.52 -17.48 4.18
CA VAL A 208 7.51 -16.61 3.00
C VAL A 208 8.30 -15.33 3.25
N ILE A 209 8.18 -14.75 4.44
CA ILE A 209 8.98 -13.57 4.84
C ILE A 209 10.47 -13.92 4.82
N ASP A 210 10.83 -15.05 5.44
CA ASP A 210 12.22 -15.52 5.50
C ASP A 210 12.77 -15.75 4.08
N TYR A 211 11.99 -16.36 3.18
CA TYR A 211 12.38 -16.57 1.79
C TYR A 211 12.60 -15.26 1.02
N ILE A 212 11.68 -14.30 1.16
CA ILE A 212 11.79 -12.97 0.54
C ILE A 212 13.07 -12.28 0.98
N GLN A 213 13.39 -12.34 2.28
CA GLN A 213 14.61 -11.75 2.84
C GLN A 213 15.88 -12.44 2.34
N GLU A 214 15.92 -13.78 2.33
CA GLU A 214 17.06 -14.57 1.83
C GLU A 214 17.37 -14.24 0.36
N LYS A 215 16.34 -14.08 -0.46
CA LYS A 215 16.46 -13.79 -1.90
C LYS A 215 16.62 -12.31 -2.23
N GLY A 216 16.40 -11.41 -1.27
CA GLY A 216 16.36 -9.97 -1.53
C GLY A 216 15.22 -9.55 -2.46
N LEU A 217 14.08 -10.27 -2.43
CA LEU A 217 12.94 -9.97 -3.29
C LEU A 217 12.25 -8.67 -2.84
N TYR A 218 11.77 -7.89 -3.81
CA TYR A 218 11.02 -6.64 -3.58
C TYR A 218 11.79 -5.52 -2.87
N GLU A 219 13.11 -5.67 -2.67
CA GLU A 219 13.93 -4.67 -2.02
C GLU A 219 14.29 -3.52 -2.97
N ASN A 220 14.13 -2.27 -2.50
CA ASN A 220 14.62 -1.10 -3.21
C ASN A 220 16.02 -0.71 -2.72
N LYS A 221 17.01 -0.95 -3.58
CA LYS A 221 18.43 -0.65 -3.31
C LYS A 221 18.71 0.82 -2.98
N ILE A 222 17.93 1.75 -3.54
CA ILE A 222 18.06 3.18 -3.22
C ILE A 222 17.63 3.42 -1.77
N PHE A 223 16.53 2.81 -1.32
CA PHE A 223 16.07 2.95 0.06
C PHE A 223 17.02 2.29 1.06
N VAL A 224 17.62 1.15 0.71
CA VAL A 224 18.70 0.55 1.52
C VAL A 224 19.86 1.55 1.70
N LYS A 225 20.36 2.10 0.58
CA LYS A 225 21.43 3.11 0.61
C LYS A 225 21.06 4.34 1.47
N ILE A 226 19.85 4.88 1.29
CA ILE A 226 19.41 6.05 2.08
C ILE A 226 19.37 5.70 3.57
N ARG A 227 18.80 4.54 3.95
CA ARG A 227 18.74 4.11 5.35
C ARG A 227 20.13 3.94 5.97
N ASP A 228 21.07 3.35 5.24
CA ASP A 228 22.45 3.19 5.69
C ASP A 228 23.15 4.54 5.87
N ASP A 229 23.00 5.45 4.91
CA ASP A 229 23.52 6.83 5.02
C ASP A 229 22.90 7.56 6.23
N MET A 230 21.58 7.49 6.41
CA MET A 230 20.91 8.13 7.56
C MET A 230 21.40 7.54 8.88
N LYS A 231 21.60 6.23 8.96
CA LYS A 231 22.09 5.54 10.17
C LYS A 231 23.54 5.90 10.49
N ALA A 232 24.37 6.09 9.47
CA ALA A 232 25.78 6.45 9.64
C ALA A 232 25.96 7.93 10.04
N LEU A 233 25.14 8.83 9.49
CA LEU A 233 25.27 10.28 9.69
C LEU A 233 24.53 10.79 10.95
N MET A 234 23.40 10.18 11.30
CA MET A 234 22.51 10.69 12.35
C MET A 234 22.77 10.07 13.72
N LYS A 235 22.56 10.84 14.79
CA LYS A 235 22.50 10.30 16.16
C LYS A 235 21.38 9.26 16.28
N PRO A 236 21.50 8.22 17.12
CA PRO A 236 20.52 7.13 17.21
C PRO A 236 19.06 7.60 17.38
N LYS A 237 18.80 8.57 18.27
CA LYS A 237 17.47 9.14 18.47
C LYS A 237 16.89 9.79 17.20
N ARG A 238 17.73 10.48 16.42
CA ARG A 238 17.32 11.13 15.17
C ARG A 238 17.07 10.11 14.07
N TYR A 239 17.88 9.07 13.99
CA TYR A 239 17.63 7.95 13.07
C TYR A 239 16.27 7.29 13.36
N THR A 240 15.97 7.00 14.63
CA THR A 240 14.64 6.48 15.03
C THR A 240 13.52 7.44 14.65
N HIS A 241 13.69 8.75 14.89
CA HIS A 241 12.75 9.78 14.46
C HIS A 241 12.50 9.72 12.95
N ILE A 242 13.54 9.70 12.12
CA ILE A 242 13.43 9.61 10.66
C ILE A 242 12.64 8.36 10.23
N MET A 243 12.94 7.20 10.81
CA MET A 243 12.24 5.96 10.47
C MET A 243 10.76 5.99 10.89
N ASN A 244 10.46 6.61 12.03
CA ASN A 244 9.09 6.78 12.49
C ASN A 244 8.31 7.78 11.61
N VAL A 245 8.93 8.89 11.21
CA VAL A 245 8.34 9.87 10.28
C VAL A 245 8.07 9.22 8.93
N ALA A 246 9.04 8.50 8.34
CA ALA A 246 8.85 7.80 7.07
C ALA A 246 7.67 6.79 7.14
N SER A 247 7.58 6.03 8.23
CA SER A 247 6.48 5.08 8.45
C SER A 247 5.12 5.78 8.65
N MET A 248 5.11 6.93 9.33
CA MET A 248 3.90 7.75 9.49
C MET A 248 3.46 8.35 8.16
N CYS A 249 4.40 8.85 7.34
CA CYS A 249 4.11 9.36 6.00
C CYS A 249 3.45 8.28 5.13
N PHE A 250 3.99 7.05 5.13
CA PHE A 250 3.41 5.92 4.42
C PHE A 250 1.97 5.65 4.87
N LYS A 251 1.72 5.63 6.19
CA LYS A 251 0.40 5.38 6.76
C LYS A 251 -0.61 6.48 6.38
N LEU A 252 -0.25 7.75 6.57
CA LEU A 252 -1.12 8.87 6.25
C LEU A 252 -1.42 8.93 4.75
N ALA A 253 -0.44 8.68 3.89
CA ALA A 253 -0.66 8.62 2.44
C ALA A 253 -1.73 7.59 2.06
N LYS A 254 -1.68 6.37 2.63
CA LYS A 254 -2.73 5.36 2.38
C LYS A 254 -4.13 5.79 2.82
N LEU A 255 -4.22 6.49 3.96
CA LEU A 255 -5.48 6.98 4.51
C LEU A 255 -6.07 8.08 3.63
N HIS A 256 -5.22 9.00 3.15
CA HIS A 256 -5.60 10.15 2.33
C HIS A 256 -5.59 9.91 0.82
N GLY A 257 -5.40 8.66 0.37
CA GLY A 257 -5.42 8.31 -1.05
C GLY A 257 -4.23 8.86 -1.86
N TYR A 258 -3.09 9.11 -1.21
CA TYR A 258 -1.84 9.53 -1.83
C TYR A 258 -0.89 8.35 -2.04
N ASP A 259 0.11 8.48 -2.93
CA ASP A 259 1.14 7.45 -3.15
C ASP A 259 1.97 7.22 -1.87
N PRO A 260 1.91 6.02 -1.27
CA PRO A 260 2.57 5.75 0.00
C PRO A 260 4.08 5.60 -0.11
N VAL A 261 4.61 5.16 -1.24
CA VAL A 261 6.06 5.00 -1.46
C VAL A 261 6.70 6.37 -1.67
N LYS A 262 6.02 7.24 -2.41
CA LYS A 262 6.40 8.64 -2.59
C LYS A 262 6.44 9.39 -1.24
N ALA A 263 5.41 9.21 -0.41
CA ALA A 263 5.35 9.81 0.91
C ALA A 263 6.41 9.27 1.87
N TYR A 264 6.64 7.95 1.88
CA TYR A 264 7.72 7.33 2.64
C TYR A 264 9.08 7.91 2.26
N THR A 265 9.34 8.09 0.95
CA THR A 265 10.60 8.64 0.45
C THR A 265 10.85 10.06 0.98
N ALA A 266 9.83 10.93 0.94
CA ALA A 266 9.92 12.28 1.49
C ALA A 266 10.18 12.24 3.01
N GLY A 267 9.47 11.39 3.75
CA GLY A 267 9.70 11.21 5.19
C GLY A 267 11.07 10.63 5.53
N LEU A 268 11.63 9.76 4.69
CA LEU A 268 12.96 9.18 4.89
C LEU A 268 14.08 10.22 4.71
N LEU A 269 13.86 11.22 3.86
CA LEU A 269 14.83 12.25 3.51
C LEU A 269 14.59 13.61 4.18
N HIS A 270 13.46 13.84 4.86
CA HIS A 270 13.08 15.16 5.39
C HIS A 270 14.19 15.82 6.21
N ASP A 271 14.87 15.03 7.03
CA ASP A 271 15.93 15.46 7.96
C ASP A 271 17.34 15.09 7.48
N CYS A 272 17.54 14.76 6.20
CA CYS A 272 18.82 14.20 5.74
C CYS A 272 20.04 15.14 5.94
N ALA A 273 19.82 16.45 6.00
CA ALA A 273 20.85 17.46 6.30
C ALA A 273 20.93 17.86 7.79
N LYS A 274 20.14 17.23 8.67
CA LYS A 274 20.01 17.66 10.08
C LYS A 274 21.24 17.42 10.96
N HIS A 275 22.22 16.67 10.47
CA HIS A 275 23.48 16.43 11.18
C HIS A 275 24.45 17.62 11.09
N LEU A 276 24.25 18.53 10.12
CA LEU A 276 25.09 19.71 9.91
C LEU A 276 24.85 20.76 11.01
N ASN A 277 25.93 21.35 11.52
CA ASN A 277 25.85 22.51 12.40
C ASN A 277 25.63 23.82 11.60
N ASP A 278 25.47 24.96 12.29
CA ASP A 278 25.17 26.25 11.67
C ASP A 278 26.24 26.70 10.65
N GLU A 279 27.53 26.50 10.94
CA GLU A 279 28.61 26.88 10.03
C GLU A 279 28.64 25.95 8.80
N GLU A 280 28.53 24.65 9.04
CA GLU A 280 28.53 23.64 7.99
C GLU A 280 27.37 23.83 7.01
N ILE A 281 26.17 24.11 7.52
CA ILE A 281 24.98 24.24 6.68
C ILE A 281 24.97 25.54 5.88
N LEU A 282 25.49 26.64 6.44
CA LEU A 282 25.64 27.91 5.70
C LEU A 282 26.66 27.74 4.56
N ASN A 283 27.80 27.10 4.83
CA ASN A 283 28.78 26.77 3.81
C ASN A 283 28.18 25.88 2.71
N GLU A 284 27.32 24.94 3.08
CA GLU A 284 26.64 24.08 2.11
C GLU A 284 25.60 24.86 1.28
N CYS A 285 24.84 25.77 1.90
CA CYS A 285 23.96 26.68 1.18
C CYS A 285 24.71 27.52 0.14
N ASP A 286 25.86 28.09 0.52
CA ASP A 286 26.67 28.91 -0.37
C ASP A 286 27.19 28.12 -1.57
N LYS A 287 27.64 26.88 -1.36
CA LYS A 287 28.08 25.97 -2.45
C LYS A 287 26.94 25.61 -3.40
N LEU A 288 25.75 25.33 -2.85
CA LEU A 288 24.57 24.93 -3.61
C LEU A 288 23.81 26.13 -4.21
N GLY A 289 24.21 27.36 -3.90
CA GLY A 289 23.52 28.58 -4.33
C GLY A 289 22.14 28.78 -3.69
N ILE A 290 21.91 28.18 -2.51
CA ILE A 290 20.66 28.33 -1.74
C ILE A 290 20.66 29.70 -1.08
N ARG A 291 19.66 30.51 -1.40
CA ARG A 291 19.46 31.82 -0.76
C ARG A 291 18.78 31.66 0.60
N TYR A 292 19.25 32.45 1.55
CA TYR A 292 18.69 32.53 2.90
C TYR A 292 18.68 33.98 3.41
N ASP A 293 17.70 34.29 4.27
CA ASP A 293 17.59 35.61 4.90
C ASP A 293 18.31 35.69 6.26
N GLU A 294 18.24 36.84 6.94
CA GLU A 294 18.87 37.02 8.26
C GLU A 294 18.27 36.13 9.36
N VAL A 295 16.97 35.84 9.32
CA VAL A 295 16.31 34.99 10.31
C VAL A 295 16.75 33.55 10.14
N GLU A 296 16.78 33.08 8.90
CA GLU A 296 17.28 31.77 8.53
C GLU A 296 18.77 31.64 8.89
N ARG A 297 19.58 32.67 8.64
CA ARG A 297 21.00 32.66 9.02
C ARG A 297 21.20 32.54 10.54
N ARG A 298 20.36 33.19 11.35
CA ARG A 298 20.43 33.12 12.83
C ARG A 298 19.98 31.76 13.39
N GLN A 299 19.22 30.99 12.61
CA GLN A 299 18.67 29.68 12.99
C GLN A 299 19.04 28.62 11.94
N ALA A 300 20.26 28.70 11.42
CA ALA A 300 20.68 28.03 10.19
C ALA A 300 20.44 26.52 10.21
N SER A 301 20.99 25.80 11.19
CA SER A 301 20.83 24.34 11.30
C SER A 301 19.39 23.90 11.56
N ASN A 302 18.48 24.80 11.97
CA ASN A 302 17.07 24.50 12.24
C ASN A 302 16.15 24.78 11.06
N LEU A 303 16.46 25.77 10.24
CA LEU A 303 15.61 26.16 9.11
C LEU A 303 16.18 25.72 7.76
N LEU A 304 17.50 25.77 7.57
CA LEU A 304 18.12 25.53 6.27
C LEU A 304 18.32 24.03 5.97
N HIS A 305 18.15 23.13 6.94
CA HIS A 305 18.29 21.69 6.70
C HIS A 305 17.19 21.15 5.79
N SER A 306 16.01 21.77 5.79
CA SER A 306 14.94 21.42 4.86
C SER A 306 15.31 21.81 3.42
N LYS A 307 15.85 23.03 3.21
CA LYS A 307 16.31 23.52 1.90
C LYS A 307 17.48 22.71 1.34
N VAL A 308 18.52 22.50 2.16
CA VAL A 308 19.68 21.68 1.79
C VAL A 308 19.24 20.24 1.53
N GLY A 309 18.38 19.69 2.40
CA GLY A 309 17.85 18.33 2.25
C GLY A 309 17.08 18.13 0.94
N ALA A 310 16.32 19.14 0.51
CA ALA A 310 15.59 19.10 -0.77
C ALA A 310 16.54 19.03 -1.97
N VAL A 311 17.65 19.79 -1.96
CA VAL A 311 18.67 19.72 -3.01
C VAL A 311 19.42 18.37 -2.97
N TRP A 312 19.80 17.91 -1.78
CA TRP A 312 20.46 16.61 -1.62
C TRP A 312 19.59 15.42 -2.03
N ALA A 313 18.26 15.48 -1.83
CA ALA A 313 17.35 14.47 -2.34
C ALA A 313 17.54 14.25 -3.85
N LYS A 314 17.67 15.34 -4.60
CA LYS A 314 17.91 15.34 -6.05
C LYS A 314 19.33 14.92 -6.41
N GLU A 315 20.34 15.61 -5.88
CA GLU A 315 21.72 15.47 -6.33
C GLU A 315 22.43 14.23 -5.76
N LYS A 316 22.17 13.89 -4.49
CA LYS A 316 22.84 12.77 -3.80
C LYS A 316 22.10 11.44 -3.95
N TYR A 317 20.77 11.49 -3.94
CA TYR A 317 19.92 10.29 -3.93
C TYR A 317 19.14 10.04 -5.23
N GLY A 318 19.23 10.96 -6.20
CA GLY A 318 18.58 10.82 -7.51
C GLY A 318 17.05 10.95 -7.46
N ILE A 319 16.50 11.53 -6.39
CA ILE A 319 15.06 11.73 -6.21
C ILE A 319 14.69 13.10 -6.77
N ALA A 320 14.30 13.13 -8.06
CA ALA A 320 13.98 14.34 -8.80
C ALA A 320 12.47 14.67 -8.85
N ASP A 321 11.64 13.97 -8.06
CA ASP A 321 10.20 14.23 -8.01
C ASP A 321 9.93 15.55 -7.25
N GLU A 322 9.31 16.51 -7.94
CA GLU A 322 9.10 17.86 -7.41
C GLU A 322 8.15 17.91 -6.20
N ASP A 323 7.19 17.00 -6.06
CA ASP A 323 6.36 16.96 -4.85
C ASP A 323 7.20 16.52 -3.64
N ILE A 324 8.10 15.53 -3.83
CA ILE A 324 9.01 15.07 -2.76
C ILE A 324 9.94 16.22 -2.36
N ILE A 325 10.56 16.87 -3.35
CA ILE A 325 11.48 17.99 -3.13
C ILE A 325 10.76 19.12 -2.38
N SER A 326 9.55 19.49 -2.81
CA SER A 326 8.78 20.54 -2.16
C SER A 326 8.37 20.16 -0.74
N ALA A 327 7.94 18.91 -0.51
CA ALA A 327 7.60 18.42 0.83
C ALA A 327 8.79 18.43 1.79
N ILE A 328 9.98 18.04 1.33
CA ILE A 328 11.20 18.15 2.13
C ILE A 328 11.54 19.62 2.40
N ASN A 329 11.46 20.49 1.39
CA ASN A 329 11.83 21.90 1.51
C ASN A 329 10.99 22.65 2.56
N TYR A 330 9.69 22.34 2.64
CA TYR A 330 8.73 23.04 3.49
C TYR A 330 8.33 22.30 4.77
N HIS A 331 8.94 21.15 5.10
CA HIS A 331 8.49 20.37 6.27
C HIS A 331 8.68 21.09 7.62
N THR A 332 9.62 22.03 7.72
CA THR A 332 9.91 22.79 8.95
C THR A 332 9.00 23.99 9.13
N THR A 333 8.76 24.74 8.05
CA THR A 333 8.06 26.02 8.08
C THR A 333 6.59 25.90 7.70
N GLY A 334 6.24 24.85 6.96
CA GLY A 334 5.06 24.82 6.11
C GLY A 334 5.13 25.86 4.99
N LYS A 335 4.02 26.02 4.28
CA LYS A 335 3.69 27.18 3.43
C LYS A 335 2.16 27.33 3.34
N PRO A 336 1.61 28.49 2.92
CA PRO A 336 0.21 28.58 2.56
C PRO A 336 -0.17 27.52 1.51
N GLU A 337 -1.36 26.92 1.66
CA GLU A 337 -1.89 25.96 0.69
C GLU A 337 -0.95 24.77 0.39
N MET A 338 -0.44 24.12 1.44
CA MET A 338 0.40 22.93 1.26
C MET A 338 -0.33 21.85 0.44
N SER A 339 0.40 21.20 -0.45
CA SER A 339 -0.03 20.00 -1.15
C SER A 339 -0.34 18.87 -0.15
N ILE A 340 -0.99 17.81 -0.62
CA ILE A 340 -1.28 16.64 0.22
C ILE A 340 0.02 16.05 0.79
N LEU A 341 1.08 15.93 -0.03
CA LEU A 341 2.34 15.37 0.43
C LEU A 341 3.06 16.29 1.43
N GLU A 342 3.07 17.60 1.19
CA GLU A 342 3.64 18.57 2.12
C GLU A 342 2.94 18.50 3.49
N LYS A 343 1.61 18.45 3.50
CA LYS A 343 0.82 18.24 4.73
C LYS A 343 1.17 16.92 5.40
N ILE A 344 1.30 15.83 4.64
CA ILE A 344 1.66 14.51 5.19
C ILE A 344 3.02 14.56 5.87
N VAL A 345 4.05 15.12 5.24
CA VAL A 345 5.41 15.18 5.81
C VAL A 345 5.45 16.12 7.01
N TYR A 346 4.86 17.32 6.89
CA TYR A 346 4.75 18.30 7.99
C TYR A 346 4.07 17.69 9.22
N MET A 347 2.93 17.03 9.02
CA MET A 347 2.21 16.39 10.13
C MET A 347 2.98 15.20 10.69
N SER A 348 3.57 14.36 9.84
CA SER A 348 4.31 13.17 10.27
C SER A 348 5.51 13.51 11.17
N ASP A 349 6.24 14.59 10.89
CA ASP A 349 7.35 15.06 11.73
C ASP A 349 6.92 15.40 13.17
N VAL A 350 5.68 15.87 13.33
CA VAL A 350 5.11 16.29 14.61
C VAL A 350 4.43 15.14 15.35
N ILE A 351 3.74 14.26 14.64
CA ILE A 351 2.84 13.26 15.25
C ILE A 351 3.43 11.86 15.33
N GLU A 352 4.68 11.66 14.87
CA GLU A 352 5.32 10.36 14.93
C GLU A 352 5.29 9.74 16.36
N PRO A 353 5.24 8.41 16.50
CA PRO A 353 4.92 7.76 17.78
C PRO A 353 5.89 8.06 18.94
N GLY A 354 7.12 8.48 18.65
CA GLY A 354 8.13 8.88 19.62
C GLY A 354 7.94 10.29 20.21
N ARG A 355 7.11 11.14 19.60
CA ARG A 355 6.84 12.50 20.11
C ARG A 355 5.88 12.48 21.29
N GLN A 356 6.24 13.24 22.31
CA GLN A 356 5.39 13.59 23.44
C GLN A 356 5.46 15.11 23.61
N ILE A 357 4.42 15.82 23.15
CA ILE A 357 4.34 17.28 23.18
C ILE A 357 3.02 17.67 23.83
N ASP A 358 3.06 18.60 24.77
CA ASP A 358 1.88 19.10 25.47
C ASP A 358 1.14 20.14 24.60
N TYR A 359 0.27 19.65 23.72
CA TYR A 359 -0.58 20.45 22.86
C TYR A 359 -2.04 20.48 23.35
N LYS A 360 -2.77 21.51 22.91
CA LYS A 360 -4.22 21.65 23.10
C LYS A 360 -4.90 21.83 21.72
N PRO A 361 -5.73 20.87 21.25
CA PRO A 361 -6.03 19.57 21.86
C PRO A 361 -4.79 18.67 21.92
N SER A 362 -4.86 17.58 22.69
CA SER A 362 -3.70 16.70 22.92
C SER A 362 -3.14 16.11 21.62
N LEU A 363 -1.86 15.72 21.64
CA LEU A 363 -1.20 15.14 20.48
C LEU A 363 -1.92 13.87 19.96
N ASP A 364 -2.55 13.09 20.84
CA ASP A 364 -3.34 11.91 20.44
C ASP A 364 -4.63 12.28 19.70
N VAL A 365 -5.28 13.39 20.09
CA VAL A 365 -6.42 13.93 19.33
C VAL A 365 -5.96 14.39 17.96
N ILE A 366 -4.83 15.10 17.87
CA ILE A 366 -4.26 15.54 16.59
C ILE A 366 -3.86 14.36 15.72
N ARG A 367 -3.27 13.30 16.30
CA ARG A 367 -2.99 12.02 15.60
C ARG A 367 -4.26 11.42 15.00
N SER A 368 -5.37 11.43 15.73
CA SER A 368 -6.66 10.95 15.23
C SER A 368 -7.17 11.81 14.07
N ILE A 369 -7.19 13.14 14.24
CA ILE A 369 -7.63 14.09 13.20
C ILE A 369 -6.82 13.92 11.92
N ALA A 370 -5.49 13.78 12.04
CA ALA A 370 -4.60 13.60 10.90
C ALA A 370 -4.93 12.35 10.05
N THR A 371 -5.72 11.39 10.54
CA THR A 371 -6.14 10.23 9.74
C THR A 371 -7.26 10.52 8.75
N TYR A 372 -8.04 11.59 8.94
CA TYR A 372 -9.19 11.91 8.09
C TYR A 372 -9.26 13.38 7.62
N ASP A 373 -8.57 14.32 8.28
CA ASP A 373 -8.51 15.73 7.87
C ASP A 373 -7.13 16.33 8.15
N LEU A 374 -6.29 16.42 7.11
CA LEU A 374 -4.95 17.00 7.22
C LEU A 374 -4.97 18.52 7.42
N ASP A 375 -5.98 19.22 6.91
CA ASP A 375 -6.04 20.69 7.01
C ASP A 375 -6.37 21.10 8.44
N LEU A 376 -7.34 20.43 9.08
CA LEU A 376 -7.66 20.63 10.49
C LEU A 376 -6.49 20.21 11.40
N ALA A 377 -5.81 19.10 11.09
CA ALA A 377 -4.65 18.66 11.85
C ALA A 377 -3.50 19.68 11.79
N CYS A 378 -3.18 20.20 10.59
CA CYS A 378 -2.19 21.26 10.40
C CYS A 378 -2.57 22.51 11.21
N ALA A 379 -3.85 22.91 11.16
CA ALA A 379 -4.35 24.07 11.89
C ALA A 379 -4.16 23.91 13.41
N HIS A 380 -4.47 22.74 13.98
CA HIS A 380 -4.24 22.48 15.41
C HIS A 380 -2.76 22.52 15.78
N VAL A 381 -1.87 21.94 14.97
CA VAL A 381 -0.42 22.01 15.21
C VAL A 381 0.07 23.46 15.18
N LEU A 382 -0.24 24.20 14.12
CA LEU A 382 0.20 25.58 13.96
C LEU A 382 -0.33 26.49 15.07
N ASN A 383 -1.57 26.27 15.54
CA ASN A 383 -2.16 27.03 16.64
C ASN A 383 -1.49 26.78 18.01
N ASN A 384 -0.76 25.67 18.16
CA ASN A 384 0.07 25.43 19.33
C ASN A 384 1.50 25.98 19.16
N VAL A 385 2.07 25.81 17.96
CA VAL A 385 3.47 26.14 17.67
C VAL A 385 3.71 27.64 17.53
N VAL A 386 2.89 28.35 16.74
CA VAL A 386 3.16 29.74 16.37
C VAL A 386 3.10 30.71 17.55
N PRO A 387 2.10 30.65 18.45
CA PRO A 387 2.10 31.52 19.64
C PRO A 387 3.34 31.31 20.53
N TYR A 388 3.82 30.07 20.66
CA TYR A 388 5.03 29.76 21.40
C TYR A 388 6.27 30.38 20.75
N ILE A 389 6.45 30.18 19.44
CA ILE A 389 7.60 30.72 18.69
C ILE A 389 7.59 32.26 18.71
N LEU A 390 6.44 32.91 18.50
CA LEU A 390 6.32 34.37 18.58
C LEU A 390 6.69 34.91 19.97
N SER A 391 6.32 34.18 21.03
CA SER A 391 6.68 34.56 22.41
C SER A 391 8.19 34.41 22.68
N ALA A 392 8.82 33.38 22.11
CA ALA A 392 10.22 33.04 22.34
C ALA A 392 11.19 33.91 21.51
N TYR A 393 10.83 34.20 20.25
CA TYR A 393 11.74 34.82 19.26
C TYR A 393 11.34 36.23 18.83
N LYS A 394 10.15 36.74 19.22
CA LYS A 394 9.62 38.06 18.84
C LYS A 394 9.67 38.28 17.33
N ASP A 395 10.46 39.26 16.86
CA ASP A 395 10.58 39.60 15.44
C ASP A 395 11.52 38.66 14.66
N ASN A 396 12.16 37.68 15.31
CA ASN A 396 13.06 36.71 14.68
C ASN A 396 12.34 35.40 14.30
N VAL A 397 11.17 35.50 13.68
CA VAL A 397 10.37 34.35 13.24
C VAL A 397 10.33 34.29 11.72
N CYS A 398 10.47 33.09 11.17
CA CYS A 398 10.36 32.88 9.73
C CYS A 398 8.96 33.30 9.24
N MET A 399 8.92 34.26 8.31
CA MET A 399 7.65 34.81 7.82
C MET A 399 6.76 33.73 7.18
N THR A 400 7.35 32.77 6.47
CA THR A 400 6.61 31.65 5.87
C THR A 400 5.83 30.84 6.90
N THR A 401 6.36 30.64 8.11
CA THR A 401 5.63 29.96 9.20
C THR A 401 4.43 30.77 9.66
N VAL A 402 4.57 32.10 9.77
CA VAL A 402 3.46 32.99 10.14
C VAL A 402 2.38 32.98 9.06
N GLU A 403 2.76 33.11 7.79
CA GLU A 403 1.85 33.05 6.65
C GLU A 403 1.11 31.70 6.57
N THR A 404 1.82 30.61 6.85
CA THR A 404 1.23 29.26 6.94
C THR A 404 0.15 29.21 8.02
N TYR A 405 0.44 29.69 9.23
CA TYR A 405 -0.55 29.74 10.31
C TYR A 405 -1.77 30.60 9.94
N GLU A 406 -1.55 31.78 9.37
CA GLU A 406 -2.61 32.66 8.92
C GLU A 406 -3.52 32.00 7.87
N TYR A 407 -2.95 31.19 6.97
CA TYR A 407 -3.72 30.41 6.02
C TYR A 407 -4.55 29.30 6.68
N TYR A 408 -3.96 28.54 7.63
CA TYR A 408 -4.59 27.34 8.20
C TYR A 408 -5.54 27.62 9.37
N LYS A 409 -5.41 28.75 10.09
CA LYS A 409 -6.28 29.05 11.24
C LYS A 409 -7.78 29.08 10.89
N LYS A 410 -8.13 29.31 9.62
CA LYS A 410 -9.52 29.27 9.11
C LYS A 410 -10.18 27.90 9.26
N PHE A 411 -9.40 26.81 9.37
CA PHE A 411 -9.93 25.46 9.50
C PHE A 411 -10.32 25.08 10.94
N LEU A 412 -9.90 25.84 11.96
CA LEU A 412 -10.28 25.58 13.36
C LEU A 412 -11.77 25.85 13.67
N ASN A 413 -12.44 26.60 12.80
CA ASN A 413 -13.83 27.06 12.99
C ASN A 413 -14.82 26.36 12.04
N LYS A 414 -14.38 25.32 11.32
CA LYS A 414 -15.22 24.45 10.51
C LYS A 414 -15.53 23.19 11.30
#